data_AF-A0A1U9Z0W7-F1
#
_entry.id   AF-A0A1U9Z0W7-F1
#
_cell.length_a   1.000
_cell.length_b   1.000
_cell.length_c   1.000
_cell.angle_alpha   90.00
_cell.angle_beta   90.00
_cell.angle_gamma   90.00
#
_symmetry.space_group_name_H-M   'P 1'
#
loop_
_entity.id
_entity.type
_entity.pdbx_description
1 polymer ?
#
loop_
_entity_poly.entity_id
_entity_poly.type
_entity_poly.pdbx_seq_one_letter_code
_entity_poly.pdbx_strand_id
1 'polypeptide(L)' 'MQNVEMSQPADEADFSEHAKTYKMFVNGTKYGTIHLVALMVAMAAGLLGPFGFIGSLIIFIVISVLGYVILR' A
#
# COMPACT_ATOMS: atom_id res chain seq x y z
N MET A 1 -39.50 -0.70 -31.51
CA MET A 1 -38.41 -1.51 -30.90
C MET A 1 -37.40 -0.49 -30.39
N GLN A 2 -37.54 0.01 -29.17
CA GLN A 2 -37.16 -0.60 -27.89
C GLN A 2 -36.13 0.41 -27.33
N ASN A 3 -36.53 1.34 -26.48
CA ASN A 3 -36.49 1.14 -25.02
C ASN A 3 -35.18 0.49 -24.55
N VAL A 4 -34.03 0.87 -25.11
CA VAL A 4 -32.74 0.70 -24.43
C VAL A 4 -32.70 1.76 -23.34
N GLU A 5 -33.36 1.41 -22.24
CA GLU A 5 -32.97 1.75 -20.88
C GLU A 5 -31.96 2.90 -20.75
N MET A 6 -32.49 4.11 -20.76
CA MET A 6 -32.02 5.18 -19.89
C MET A 6 -32.58 4.92 -18.47
N SER A 7 -32.47 3.68 -17.97
CA SER A 7 -32.97 3.25 -16.64
C SER A 7 -31.84 2.98 -15.66
N GLN A 8 -30.62 2.70 -16.12
CA GLN A 8 -29.49 2.59 -15.21
C GLN A 8 -28.79 3.94 -15.17
N PRO A 9 -28.83 4.68 -14.04
CA PRO A 9 -27.80 5.69 -13.83
C PRO A 9 -26.46 4.97 -14.04
N ALA A 10 -25.53 5.60 -14.77
CA ALA A 10 -24.20 5.04 -15.03
C ALA A 10 -23.39 4.71 -13.73
N ASP A 11 -23.98 4.99 -12.57
CA ASP A 11 -23.54 4.70 -11.22
C ASP A 11 -23.97 3.29 -10.71
N GLU A 12 -24.92 2.62 -11.37
CA GLU A 12 -25.49 1.31 -10.96
C GLU A 12 -25.19 0.16 -11.93
N ALA A 13 -24.19 0.29 -12.80
CA ALA A 13 -23.58 -0.90 -13.37
C ALA A 13 -22.78 -1.58 -12.25
N ASP A 14 -23.00 -2.88 -12.01
CA ASP A 14 -22.26 -3.68 -11.03
C ASP A 14 -20.76 -3.67 -11.38
N PHE A 15 -20.05 -2.69 -10.82
CA PHE A 15 -18.61 -2.53 -10.96
C PHE A 15 -17.87 -3.24 -9.83
N SER A 16 -18.36 -4.39 -9.37
CA SER A 16 -17.69 -5.23 -8.36
C SER A 16 -16.23 -5.50 -8.70
N GLU A 17 -15.90 -5.72 -9.98
CA GLU A 17 -14.51 -5.97 -10.40
C GLU A 17 -13.63 -4.69 -10.38
N HIS A 18 -14.21 -3.51 -10.63
CA HIS A 18 -13.50 -2.23 -10.44
C HIS A 18 -13.23 -1.97 -8.96
N ALA A 19 -14.22 -2.19 -8.09
CA ALA A 19 -14.06 -2.02 -6.64
C ALA A 19 -13.00 -2.98 -6.07
N LYS A 20 -12.93 -4.22 -6.58
CA LYS A 20 -11.93 -5.22 -6.21
C LYS A 20 -10.53 -4.81 -6.65
N THR A 21 -10.35 -4.42 -7.92
CA THR A 21 -9.05 -3.98 -8.44
C THR A 21 -8.57 -2.71 -7.74
N TYR A 22 -9.47 -1.77 -7.49
CA TYR A 22 -9.16 -0.55 -6.76
C TYR A 22 -8.73 -0.85 -5.31
N LYS A 23 -9.44 -1.72 -4.59
CA LYS A 23 -9.01 -2.16 -3.25
C LYS A 23 -7.64 -2.83 -3.27
N MET A 24 -7.35 -3.64 -4.29
CA MET A 24 -6.03 -4.27 -4.45
C MET A 24 -4.94 -3.23 -4.70
N PHE A 25 -5.19 -2.24 -5.56
CA PHE A 25 -4.28 -1.13 -5.81
C PHE A 25 -4.02 -0.32 -4.54
N VAL A 26 -5.08 0.10 -3.85
CA VAL A 26 -4.97 0.87 -2.60
C VAL A 26 -4.17 0.08 -1.56
N ASN A 27 -4.47 -1.20 -1.35
CA ASN A 27 -3.71 -2.04 -0.41
C ASN A 27 -2.25 -2.20 -0.84
N GLY A 28 -1.98 -2.39 -2.13
CA GLY A 28 -0.63 -2.50 -2.68
C GLY A 28 0.20 -1.23 -2.46
N THR A 29 -0.35 -0.06 -2.82
CA THR A 29 0.30 1.24 -2.59
C THR A 29 0.49 1.50 -1.11
N LYS A 30 -0.52 1.21 -0.28
CA LYS A 30 -0.51 1.39 1.18
C LYS A 30 0.67 0.65 1.84
N TYR A 31 0.82 -0.65 1.56
CA TYR A 31 1.93 -1.44 2.11
C TYR A 31 3.26 -1.14 1.41
N GLY A 32 3.24 -0.81 0.11
CA GLY A 32 4.43 -0.44 -0.66
C GLY A 32 5.09 0.83 -0.16
N THR A 33 4.30 1.88 0.12
CA THR A 33 4.82 3.15 0.66
C THR A 33 5.47 2.95 2.04
N ILE A 34 4.90 2.12 2.92
CA ILE A 34 5.54 1.77 4.20
C ILE A 34 6.94 1.19 3.98
N HIS A 35 7.06 0.20 3.08
CA HIS A 35 8.34 -0.46 2.85
C HIS A 35 9.38 0.48 2.26
N LEU A 36 8.98 1.38 1.35
CA LEU A 36 9.88 2.41 0.80
C LEU A 36 10.39 3.35 1.90
N VAL A 37 9.49 3.87 2.75
CA VAL A 37 9.89 4.76 3.85
C VAL A 37 10.77 4.02 4.86
N ALA A 38 10.40 2.80 5.24
CA ALA A 38 11.20 1.96 6.13
C ALA A 38 12.60 1.71 5.57
N LEU A 39 12.72 1.45 4.27
CA LEU A 39 14.00 1.26 3.58
C LEU A 39 14.85 2.54 3.63
N MET A 40 14.26 3.71 3.34
CA MET A 40 15.01 4.97 3.39
C MET A 40 15.53 5.28 4.81
N VAL A 41 14.72 5.03 5.84
CA VAL A 41 15.13 5.22 7.24
C VAL A 41 16.22 4.23 7.64
N ALA A 42 16.07 2.96 7.27
CA ALA A 42 17.08 1.94 7.53
C ALA A 42 18.41 2.26 6.85
N MET A 43 18.39 2.67 5.58
CA MET A 43 19.60 3.07 4.85
C MET A 43 20.26 4.30 5.48
N ALA A 44 19.47 5.28 5.94
CA ALA A 44 20.01 6.42 6.68
C ALA A 44 20.70 5.97 7.97
N ALA A 45 20.07 5.11 8.76
CA ALA A 45 20.65 4.61 10.02
C ALA A 45 21.88 3.71 9.80
N GLY A 46 21.91 2.90 8.74
CA GLY A 46 22.99 1.96 8.47
C GLY A 46 24.20 2.54 7.76
N LEU A 47 23.99 3.51 6.86
CA LEU A 47 25.07 4.14 6.08
C LEU A 47 25.60 5.41 6.75
N LEU A 48 24.70 6.26 7.28
CA LEU A 48 25.07 7.53 7.90
C LEU A 48 25.20 7.43 9.43
N GLY A 49 24.53 6.46 10.04
CA GLY A 49 24.56 6.21 11.49
C GLY A 49 25.55 5.10 11.90
N PRO A 50 25.69 4.84 13.22
CA PRO A 50 26.66 3.87 13.75
C PRO A 50 26.20 2.40 13.66
N PHE A 51 25.02 2.13 13.08
CA PHE A 51 24.35 0.82 13.19
C PHE A 51 24.84 -0.23 12.17
N GLY A 52 25.52 0.18 11.09
CA GLY A 52 25.99 -0.71 10.03
C GLY A 52 24.85 -1.48 9.32
N PHE A 53 25.20 -2.50 8.52
CA PHE A 53 24.24 -3.25 7.70
C PHE A 53 23.26 -4.10 8.53
N ILE A 54 23.75 -4.81 9.55
CA ILE A 54 22.89 -5.68 10.36
C ILE A 54 21.96 -4.84 11.25
N GLY A 55 22.45 -3.72 11.80
CA GLY A 55 21.62 -2.82 12.59
C GLY A 55 20.54 -2.15 11.75
N SER A 56 20.84 -1.70 10.53
CA SER A 56 19.81 -1.17 9.62
C SER A 56 18.81 -2.22 9.17
N LEU A 57 19.23 -3.48 8.96
CA LEU A 57 18.32 -4.57 8.64
C LEU A 57 17.30 -4.80 9.76
N ILE A 58 17.75 -4.75 11.03
CA ILE A 58 16.86 -4.85 12.18
C ILE A 58 15.88 -3.67 12.22
N ILE A 59 16.37 -2.44 12.02
CA ILE A 59 15.53 -1.23 11.98
C ILE A 59 14.48 -1.33 10.86
N PHE A 60 14.87 -1.80 9.68
CA PHE A 60 13.96 -2.02 8.56
C PHE A 60 12.82 -2.98 8.92
N ILE A 61 13.15 -4.13 9.52
CA ILE A 61 12.16 -5.14 9.93
C ILE A 61 11.21 -4.56 10.99
N VAL A 62 11.76 -3.89 12.01
CA VAL A 62 10.96 -3.30 13.08
C VAL A 62 9.98 -2.26 12.55
N ILE A 63 10.44 -1.32 11.71
CA ILE A 63 9.58 -0.29 11.13
C ILE A 63 8.54 -0.90 10.18
N SER A 64 8.92 -1.91 9.39
CA SER A 64 7.98 -2.59 8.48
C SER A 64 6.87 -3.31 9.24
N VAL A 65 7.20 -4.00 10.35
CA VAL A 65 6.22 -4.65 11.23
C VAL A 65 5.34 -3.62 11.93
N LEU A 66 5.93 -2.54 12.47
CA LEU A 66 5.16 -1.45 13.07
C LEU A 66 4.19 -0.82 12.07
N GLY A 67 4.67 -0.54 10.85
CA GLY A 67 3.87 0.01 9.78
C GLY A 67 2.71 -0.90 9.42
N TYR A 68 2.93 -2.22 9.32
CA TYR A 68 1.87 -3.19 9.10
C TYR A 68 0.81 -3.19 10.21
N VAL A 69 1.24 -3.13 11.48
CA VAL A 69 0.31 -3.10 12.63
C VAL A 69 -0.50 -1.81 12.70
N ILE A 70 0.08 -0.66 12.34
CA ILE A 70 -0.62 0.63 12.34
C ILE A 70 -1.63 0.70 11.20
N LEU A 71 -1.29 0.14 10.04
CA LEU A 71 -2.12 0.20 8.83
C LEU A 71 -3.12 -0.94 8.70
N ARG A 72 -3.17 -1.90 9.63
CA ARG A 72 -4.26 -2.86 9.71
C ARG A 72 -5.60 -2.15 9.95
#